data_AF-A0A520DSP4-F1
#
_entry.id   AF-A0A520DSP4-F1
#
_cell.length_a   1.000
_cell.length_b   1.000
_cell.length_c   1.000
_cell.angle_alpha   90.00
_cell.angle_beta   90.00
_cell.angle_gamma   90.00
#
_symmetry.space_group_name_H-M   'P 1'
#
loop_
_entity.id
_entity.type
_entity.pdbx_description
1 polymer ?
#
loop_
_entity_poly.entity_id
_entity_poly.type
_entity_poly.pdbx_seq_one_letter_code
_entity_poly.pdbx_strand_id
1 'polypeptide(L)'
;APAFDVLRYAGAAYLVWLAWQAWRAGDSIAGAPATADGFGRIVRRAWLNNLVNPKALLFFMVFLPQFVDPARGPVALQLVLLGVLLSLAALVFNTALGACSGQIGRWLQRRPGAARWQQRTLAVVMLALAARLLLFDRPAAR
;
A
#
# COMPACT_ATOMS: atom_id res chain seq x y z
N ALA A 1 25.87 2.98 -10.72
CA ALA A 1 25.66 4.27 -10.05
C ALA A 1 24.64 5.23 -10.71
N PRO A 2 24.33 5.23 -12.03
CA PRO A 2 23.34 6.17 -12.58
C PRO A 2 21.88 5.75 -12.36
N ALA A 3 21.59 4.44 -12.31
CA ALA A 3 20.22 3.93 -12.19
C ALA A 3 19.53 4.30 -10.86
N PHE A 4 20.29 4.33 -9.75
CA PHE A 4 19.75 4.72 -8.45
C PHE A 4 19.37 6.21 -8.42
N ASP A 5 20.24 7.08 -8.95
CA ASP A 5 19.98 8.52 -8.99
C ASP A 5 18.80 8.84 -9.93
N VAL A 6 18.71 8.16 -11.09
CA VAL A 6 17.53 8.26 -11.98
C VAL A 6 16.25 7.85 -11.25
N LEU A 7 16.26 6.71 -10.55
CA LEU A 7 15.10 6.22 -9.80
C LEU A 7 14.73 7.17 -8.65
N ARG A 8 15.71 7.75 -7.97
CA ARG A 8 15.54 8.71 -6.87
C ARG A 8 14.87 9.99 -7.36
N TYR A 9 15.37 10.61 -8.42
CA TYR A 9 14.79 11.83 -8.98
C TYR A 9 13.40 11.57 -9.58
N ALA A 10 13.23 10.45 -10.30
CA ALA A 10 11.92 10.06 -10.83
C ALA A 10 10.90 9.84 -9.70
N GLY A 11 11.29 9.15 -8.63
CA GLY A 11 10.46 8.94 -7.45
C GLY A 11 10.09 10.24 -6.74
N ALA A 12 11.05 11.15 -6.58
CA ALA A 12 10.80 12.46 -5.97
C ALA A 12 9.83 13.31 -6.81
N ALA A 13 10.02 13.36 -8.14
CA ALA A 13 9.11 14.07 -9.04
C ALA A 13 7.69 13.48 -8.97
N TYR A 14 7.57 12.15 -8.92
CA TYR A 14 6.29 11.48 -8.77
C TYR A 14 5.59 11.81 -7.44
N LEU A 15 6.33 11.85 -6.32
CA LEU A 15 5.80 12.22 -5.01
C LEU A 15 5.32 13.68 -4.98
N VAL A 16 6.06 14.61 -5.59
CA VAL A 16 5.64 16.00 -5.73
C VAL A 16 4.37 16.11 -6.57
N TRP A 17 4.29 15.36 -7.67
CA TRP A 17 3.09 15.31 -8.50
C TRP A 17 1.87 14.77 -7.75
N LEU A 18 2.03 13.71 -6.94
CA LEU A 18 0.98 13.19 -6.06
C LEU A 18 0.57 14.21 -4.98
N ALA A 19 1.53 14.91 -4.37
CA ALA A 19 1.25 15.96 -3.40
C ALA A 19 0.40 17.09 -4.01
N TRP A 20 0.74 17.52 -5.23
CA TRP A 20 -0.01 18.52 -5.97
C TRP A 20 -1.44 18.06 -6.31
N GLN A 21 -1.60 16.81 -6.74
CA GLN A 21 -2.92 16.23 -6.97
C GLN A 21 -3.77 16.20 -5.69
N ALA A 22 -3.19 15.73 -4.57
CA ALA A 22 -3.89 15.70 -3.30
C ALA A 22 -4.32 17.11 -2.85
N TRP A 23 -3.46 18.10 -3.04
CA TRP A 23 -3.76 19.50 -2.72
C TRP A 23 -4.93 20.05 -3.55
N ARG A 24 -4.91 19.86 -4.87
CA ARG A 24 -5.98 20.32 -5.78
C ARG A 24 -7.30 19.56 -5.58
N ALA A 25 -7.24 18.28 -5.27
CA ALA A 25 -8.42 17.47 -5.02
C ALA A 25 -9.19 17.93 -3.76
N GLY A 26 -8.52 18.65 -2.84
CA GLY A 26 -9.11 19.46 -1.75
C GLY A 26 -10.32 20.29 -2.17
N ASP A 27 -10.24 20.87 -3.36
CA ASP A 27 -11.21 21.83 -3.85
C ASP A 27 -12.30 21.17 -4.71
N SER A 28 -12.09 19.93 -5.16
CA SER A 28 -13.00 19.20 -6.08
C SER A 28 -13.88 18.13 -5.42
N ILE A 29 -13.93 18.03 -4.08
CA ILE A 29 -14.88 17.13 -3.40
C ILE A 29 -16.30 17.72 -3.38
N ALA A 30 -16.83 17.99 -4.57
CA ALA A 30 -18.25 18.14 -4.82
C ALA A 30 -18.68 16.93 -5.66
N GLY A 31 -19.02 15.83 -4.98
CA GLY A 31 -20.01 14.88 -5.50
C GLY A 31 -19.66 14.02 -6.71
N ALA A 32 -18.40 13.63 -6.96
CA ALA A 32 -18.16 12.59 -7.95
C ALA A 32 -18.58 11.21 -7.38
N PRO A 33 -19.62 10.54 -7.91
CA PRO A 33 -19.95 9.19 -7.50
C PRO A 33 -18.81 8.27 -7.92
N ALA A 34 -18.14 7.65 -6.95
CA ALA A 34 -17.20 6.59 -7.26
C ALA A 34 -17.98 5.46 -7.95
N THR A 35 -17.73 5.25 -9.23
CA THR A 35 -18.29 4.10 -9.95
C THR A 35 -17.72 2.85 -9.27
N ALA A 36 -18.58 2.10 -8.60
CA ALA A 36 -18.19 0.84 -8.00
C ALA A 36 -17.73 -0.10 -9.12
N ASP A 37 -16.42 -0.32 -9.23
CA ASP A 37 -15.86 -1.34 -10.12
C ASP A 37 -16.53 -2.68 -9.78
N GLY A 38 -16.93 -3.45 -10.80
CA GLY A 38 -17.55 -4.77 -10.57
C GLY A 38 -16.63 -5.69 -9.76
N PHE A 39 -17.20 -6.46 -8.83
CA PHE A 39 -16.46 -7.30 -7.89
C PHE A 39 -15.36 -8.15 -8.56
N GLY A 40 -15.65 -8.79 -9.69
CA GLY A 40 -14.67 -9.58 -10.44
C GLY A 40 -13.46 -8.77 -10.96
N ARG A 41 -13.66 -7.49 -11.30
CA ARG A 41 -12.57 -6.58 -11.73
C ARG A 41 -11.68 -6.21 -10.55
N ILE A 42 -12.28 -5.96 -9.39
CA ILE A 42 -11.56 -5.69 -8.13
C ILE A 42 -10.74 -6.92 -7.74
N VAL A 43 -11.35 -8.12 -7.74
CA VAL A 43 -10.66 -9.38 -7.45
C VAL A 43 -9.50 -9.59 -8.42
N ARG A 44 -9.72 -9.43 -9.73
CA ARG A 44 -8.64 -9.61 -10.72
C ARG A 44 -7.50 -8.61 -10.52
N ARG A 45 -7.79 -7.33 -10.27
CA ARG A 45 -6.76 -6.33 -9.96
C ARG A 45 -6.01 -6.67 -8.69
N ALA A 46 -6.71 -7.11 -7.64
CA ALA A 46 -6.10 -7.51 -6.38
C ALA A 46 -5.17 -8.72 -6.56
N TRP A 47 -5.61 -9.75 -7.29
CA TRP A 47 -4.80 -10.93 -7.61
C TRP A 47 -3.56 -10.58 -8.43
N LEU A 48 -3.71 -9.81 -9.51
CA LEU A 48 -2.58 -9.38 -10.32
C LEU A 48 -1.60 -8.53 -9.53
N ASN A 49 -2.10 -7.58 -8.72
CA ASN A 49 -1.25 -6.76 -7.88
C ASN A 49 -0.49 -7.59 -6.84
N ASN A 50 -1.10 -8.65 -6.29
CA ASN A 50 -0.44 -9.53 -5.33
C ASN A 50 0.63 -10.40 -6.00
N LEU A 51 0.32 -11.01 -7.16
CA LEU A 51 1.27 -11.83 -7.93
C LEU A 51 2.46 -11.01 -8.45
N VAL A 52 2.24 -9.77 -8.85
CA VAL A 52 3.27 -8.85 -9.34
C VAL A 52 4.01 -8.15 -8.20
N ASN A 53 3.66 -8.39 -6.93
CA ASN A 53 4.34 -7.80 -5.79
C ASN A 53 5.55 -8.66 -5.36
N PRO A 54 6.77 -8.38 -5.85
CA PRO A 54 7.94 -9.19 -5.52
C PRO A 54 8.24 -9.19 -4.01
N LYS A 55 7.81 -8.16 -3.28
CA LYS A 55 8.05 -8.06 -1.84
C LYS A 55 7.31 -9.16 -1.07
N ALA A 56 6.05 -9.43 -1.43
CA ALA A 56 5.27 -10.48 -0.78
C ALA A 56 5.85 -11.86 -1.09
N LEU A 57 6.23 -12.09 -2.35
CA LEU A 57 6.85 -13.33 -2.78
C LEU A 57 8.19 -13.58 -2.07
N LEU A 58 9.06 -12.57 -2.02
CA LEU A 58 10.35 -12.65 -1.33
C LEU A 58 10.18 -12.88 0.18
N PHE A 59 9.21 -12.21 0.81
CA PHE A 59 8.88 -12.47 2.20
C PHE A 59 8.51 -13.93 2.42
N PHE A 60 7.61 -14.49 1.60
CA PHE A 60 7.22 -15.88 1.75
C PHE A 60 8.36 -16.86 1.47
N MET A 61 9.18 -16.63 0.44
CA MET A 61 10.34 -17.47 0.13
C MET A 61 11.38 -17.50 1.26
N VAL A 62 11.58 -16.38 1.95
CA VAL A 62 12.62 -16.28 3.00
C VAL A 62 12.07 -16.68 4.37
N PHE A 63 10.82 -16.33 4.67
CA PHE A 63 10.27 -16.43 6.02
C PHE A 63 9.51 -17.74 6.24
N LEU A 64 8.67 -18.20 5.30
CA LEU A 64 7.88 -19.43 5.53
C LEU A 64 8.73 -20.69 5.75
N PRO A 65 9.80 -20.95 4.97
CA PRO A 65 10.60 -22.17 5.16
C PRO A 65 11.19 -22.30 6.56
N GLN A 66 11.37 -21.18 7.27
CA GLN A 66 11.88 -21.18 8.65
C GLN A 66 10.90 -21.79 9.66
N PHE A 67 9.62 -21.94 9.30
CA PHE A 67 8.57 -22.53 10.15
C PHE A 67 8.19 -23.96 9.74
N VAL A 68 8.89 -24.54 8.77
CA VAL A 68 8.60 -25.88 8.24
C VAL A 68 9.61 -26.88 8.80
N ASP A 69 9.11 -28.03 9.23
CA ASP A 69 9.92 -29.14 9.74
C ASP A 69 9.76 -30.36 8.81
N PRO A 70 10.78 -30.72 8.01
CA PRO A 70 10.72 -31.88 7.12
C PRO A 70 10.43 -33.21 7.84
N ALA A 71 10.76 -33.31 9.14
CA ALA A 71 10.49 -34.51 9.93
C ALA A 71 9.01 -34.69 10.28
N ARG A 72 8.19 -33.64 10.16
CA ARG A 72 6.76 -33.64 10.50
C ARG A 72 5.83 -33.85 9.30
N GLY A 73 6.38 -34.13 8.11
CA GLY A 73 5.62 -34.45 6.91
C GLY A 73 6.01 -33.61 5.68
N PRO A 74 5.24 -33.66 4.60
CA PRO A 74 5.60 -33.01 3.33
C PRO A 74 5.73 -31.48 3.46
N VAL A 75 6.91 -30.95 3.17
CA VAL A 75 7.25 -29.51 3.21
C VAL A 75 6.24 -28.68 2.39
N ALA A 76 5.89 -29.15 1.19
CA ALA A 76 4.94 -28.45 0.32
C ALA A 76 3.56 -28.25 0.98
N LEU A 77 3.07 -29.26 1.72
CA LEU A 77 1.78 -29.16 2.41
C LEU A 77 1.86 -28.18 3.58
N GLN A 78 2.96 -28.19 4.35
CA GLN A 78 3.17 -27.24 5.44
C GLN A 78 3.24 -25.79 4.93
N LEU A 79 3.93 -25.57 3.80
CA LEU A 79 3.99 -24.25 3.14
C LEU A 79 2.62 -23.77 2.68
N VAL A 80 1.82 -24.64 2.05
CA VAL A 80 0.45 -24.29 1.63
C VAL A 80 -0.41 -23.94 2.85
N LEU A 81 -0.36 -24.74 3.92
CA LEU A 81 -1.10 -24.47 5.16
C LEU A 81 -0.72 -23.14 5.80
N LEU A 82 0.59 -22.86 5.94
CA LEU A 82 1.09 -21.60 6.46
C LEU A 82 0.67 -20.41 5.60
N GLY A 83 0.74 -20.55 4.26
CA GLY A 83 0.31 -19.52 3.33
C GLY A 83 -1.19 -19.21 3.45
N VAL A 84 -2.03 -20.25 3.57
CA VAL A 84 -3.48 -20.10 3.79
C VAL A 84 -3.77 -19.42 5.12
N LEU A 85 -3.09 -19.84 6.20
CA LEU A 85 -3.25 -19.27 7.53
C LEU A 85 -2.89 -17.78 7.55
N LEU A 86 -1.75 -17.41 6.96
CA LEU A 86 -1.30 -16.02 6.83
C LEU A 86 -2.28 -15.19 5.99
N SER A 87 -2.80 -15.78 4.91
CA SER A 87 -3.78 -15.11 4.03
C SER A 87 -5.10 -14.86 4.75
N LEU A 88 -5.59 -15.82 5.56
CA LEU A 88 -6.78 -15.67 6.38
C LEU A 88 -6.60 -14.60 7.46
N ALA A 89 -5.46 -14.62 8.17
CA ALA A 89 -5.13 -13.60 9.15
C ALA A 89 -5.09 -12.21 8.52
N ALA A 90 -4.45 -12.08 7.35
CA ALA A 90 -4.43 -10.84 6.59
C ALA A 90 -5.83 -10.43 6.14
N LEU A 91 -6.67 -11.35 5.68
CA LEU A 91 -8.05 -11.05 5.27
C LEU A 91 -8.85 -10.50 6.44
N VAL A 92 -8.80 -11.16 7.60
CA VAL A 92 -9.50 -10.72 8.83
C VAL A 92 -9.03 -9.34 9.25
N PHE A 93 -7.71 -9.15 9.33
CA PHE A 93 -7.11 -7.87 9.72
C PHE A 93 -7.49 -6.74 8.76
N ASN A 94 -7.35 -6.94 7.44
CA ASN A 94 -7.70 -5.94 6.44
C ASN A 94 -9.20 -5.66 6.40
N THR A 95 -10.04 -6.67 6.63
CA THR A 95 -11.51 -6.48 6.70
C THR A 95 -11.89 -5.65 7.91
N ALA A 96 -11.31 -5.93 9.08
CA ALA A 96 -11.51 -5.12 10.28
C ALA A 96 -11.05 -3.68 10.07
N LEU A 97 -9.86 -3.48 9.52
CA LEU A 97 -9.32 -2.17 9.15
C LEU A 97 -10.22 -1.43 8.15
N GLY A 98 -10.72 -2.13 7.13
CA GLY A 98 -11.64 -1.58 6.14
C GLY A 98 -12.98 -1.16 6.75
N ALA A 99 -13.54 -1.97 7.65
CA ALA A 99 -14.76 -1.65 8.38
C ALA A 99 -14.58 -0.41 9.27
N CYS A 100 -13.48 -0.33 10.03
CA CYS A 100 -13.12 0.83 10.84
C CYS A 100 -12.92 2.08 9.96
N SER A 101 -12.22 1.94 8.83
CA SER A 101 -11.98 3.03 7.87
C SER A 101 -13.27 3.54 7.24
N GLY A 102 -14.24 2.66 6.96
CA GLY A 102 -15.56 3.05 6.48
C GLY A 102 -16.35 3.87 7.51
N GLN A 103 -16.20 3.56 8.80
CA GLN A 103 -16.81 4.34 9.87
C GLN A 103 -16.17 5.73 10.03
N ILE A 104 -14.84 5.80 9.96
CA ILE A 104 -14.08 7.06 9.96
C ILE A 104 -14.43 7.89 8.72
N GLY A 105 -14.49 7.26 7.54
CA GLY A 105 -14.85 7.91 6.28
C GLY A 105 -16.25 8.53 6.32
N ARG A 106 -17.25 7.80 6.83
CA ARG A 106 -18.61 8.33 7.02
C ARG A 106 -18.65 9.49 8.02
N TRP A 107 -17.87 9.42 9.10
CA TRP A 107 -17.75 10.52 10.06
C TRP A 107 -17.10 11.75 9.44
N LEU A 108 -16.07 11.55 8.62
CA LEU A 108 -15.34 12.62 7.93
C LEU A 108 -16.20 13.31 6.87
N GLN A 109 -17.04 12.56 6.15
CA GLN A 109 -17.99 13.11 5.17
C GLN A 109 -19.08 13.99 5.81
N ARG A 110 -19.42 13.75 7.09
CA ARG A 110 -20.40 14.57 7.83
C ARG A 110 -19.85 15.91 8.31
N ARG A 111 -18.53 16.13 8.27
CA ARG A 111 -17.90 17.38 8.70
C ARG A 111 -17.44 18.22 7.49
N PRO A 112 -18.07 19.38 7.23
CA PRO A 112 -17.62 20.26 6.16
C PRO A 112 -16.17 20.70 6.43
N GLY A 113 -15.26 20.38 5.52
CA GLY A 113 -13.83 20.72 5.62
C GLY A 113 -12.91 19.60 6.13
N ALA A 114 -13.43 18.50 6.69
CA ALA A 114 -12.58 17.41 7.18
C ALA A 114 -11.89 16.64 6.05
N ALA A 115 -12.57 16.48 4.90
CA ALA A 115 -11.97 15.90 3.70
C ALA A 115 -10.84 16.79 3.13
N ARG A 116 -10.99 18.13 3.20
CA ARG A 116 -9.91 19.07 2.84
C ARG A 116 -8.70 18.91 3.74
N TRP A 117 -8.93 18.74 5.05
CA TRP A 117 -7.85 18.55 6.02
C TRP A 117 -7.10 17.23 5.76
N GLN A 118 -7.82 16.13 5.51
CA GLN A 118 -7.23 14.85 5.12
C GLN A 118 -6.36 14.98 3.87
N GLN A 119 -6.86 15.61 2.80
CA GLN A 119 -6.11 15.79 1.57
C GLN A 119 -4.88 16.70 1.73
N ARG A 120 -4.99 17.76 2.53
CA ARG A 120 -3.83 18.62 2.86
C ARG A 120 -2.78 17.86 3.66
N THR A 121 -3.18 17.06 4.66
CA THR A 121 -2.22 16.23 5.40
C THR A 121 -1.53 15.22 4.49
N LEU A 122 -2.25 14.58 3.57
CA LEU A 122 -1.66 13.68 2.59
C LEU A 122 -0.65 14.41 1.68
N ALA A 123 -1.00 15.60 1.20
CA ALA A 123 -0.10 16.42 0.38
C ALA A 123 1.19 16.78 1.14
N VAL A 124 1.07 17.21 2.40
CA VAL A 124 2.22 17.54 3.26
C VAL A 124 3.11 16.31 3.49
N VAL A 125 2.51 15.15 3.77
CA VAL A 125 3.26 13.90 3.97
C VAL A 125 4.00 13.48 2.70
N MET A 126 3.36 13.56 1.53
CA MET A 126 4.01 13.24 0.25
C MET A 126 5.14 14.20 -0.08
N LEU A 127 4.96 15.49 0.18
CA LEU A 127 6.00 16.50 -0.01
C LEU A 127 7.18 16.28 0.95
N ALA A 128 6.90 15.94 2.21
CA ALA A 128 7.92 15.62 3.20
C ALA A 128 8.69 14.34 2.82
N LEU A 129 8.01 13.32 2.28
CA LEU A 129 8.65 12.13 1.72
C LEU A 129 9.52 12.44 0.50
N ALA A 130 9.07 13.32 -0.39
CA ALA A 130 9.86 13.76 -1.54
C ALA A 130 11.12 14.50 -1.09
N ALA A 131 10.98 15.45 -0.16
CA ALA A 131 12.10 16.16 0.45
C ALA A 131 13.05 15.16 1.13
N ARG A 132 12.52 14.23 1.92
CA ARG A 132 13.32 13.18 2.56
C ARG A 132 14.07 12.33 1.54
N LEU A 133 13.45 11.94 0.44
CA LEU A 133 14.07 11.15 -0.63
C LEU A 133 15.19 11.93 -1.34
N LEU A 134 15.04 13.26 -1.46
CA LEU A 134 16.05 14.14 -2.03
C LEU A 134 17.14 14.53 -1.03
N LEU A 135 16.88 14.51 0.28
CA LEU A 135 17.81 14.94 1.33
C LEU A 135 18.56 13.78 2.00
N PHE A 136 17.99 12.57 2.05
CA PHE A 136 18.71 11.42 2.60
C PHE A 136 19.78 10.96 1.62
N ASP A 137 21.02 11.11 2.06
CA ASP A 137 22.21 10.71 1.32
C ASP A 137 22.35 9.20 1.22
N ARG A 138 23.12 8.82 0.19
CA ARG A 138 23.49 7.47 -0.20
C ARG A 138 23.78 6.61 1.06
N PRO A 139 23.19 5.40 1.19
CA PRO A 139 23.80 4.43 2.08
C PRO A 139 25.23 4.23 1.56
N ALA A 140 26.22 4.70 2.32
CA ALA A 140 27.61 4.41 2.04
C ALA A 140 27.71 2.89 1.93
N ALA A 141 28.03 2.40 0.72
CA ALA A 141 28.27 0.99 0.50
C ALA A 141 29.38 0.58 1.48
N ARG A 142 29.00 -0.20 2.49
CA ARG A 142 29.93 -1.01 3.27
C ARG A 142 29.93 -2.41 2.67
#